data_AF-M0ASZ1-F1
#
_entry.id   AF-M0ASZ1-F1
#
_cell.length_a   1.000
_cell.length_b   1.000
_cell.length_c   1.000
_cell.angle_alpha   90.00
_cell.angle_beta   90.00
_cell.angle_gamma   90.00
#
_symmetry.space_group_name_H-M   'P 1'
#
loop_
_entity.id
_entity.type
_entity.pdbx_description
1 polymer ?
#
loop_
_entity_poly.entity_id
_entity_poly.type
_entity_poly.pdbx_seq_one_letter_code
_entity_poly.pdbx_strand_id
1 'polypeptide(L)'
;MAPALVHFLAGATLVLFGAAPLAVRGHLAGRHLWLVAVGGLWGMIPDSHYITPVFRPELAALHRTHWGDLCAFHYALDQPPIATRELESIAVAVASFLVAITVFTAATAVGDRRTRAARSPRAELVARTLLTGYAASLAAMIAAVAAGLVLTWTGRIDTVAALYGRESAVAGWLLLGGGSLVASGVFAALFALLRHRWDVTSSRAGAALGLLFGVAGWLTVVVIAAPVWMRVVLDLPRPIPYVHLMSLPALVVFGLVLGTVYPLVRRILFPPEMDQIGS
;
A
#
# COMPACT_ATOMS: atom_id res chain seq x y z
N MET A 1 23.86 -2.72 6.84
CA MET A 1 23.24 -2.82 5.51
C MET A 1 22.30 -3.99 5.55
N ALA A 2 21.14 -3.87 4.91
CA ALA A 2 20.21 -4.99 4.81
C ALA A 2 20.84 -6.09 3.94
N PRO A 3 20.50 -7.37 4.17
CA PRO A 3 20.96 -8.45 3.32
C PRO A 3 20.55 -8.23 1.86
N ALA A 4 21.41 -8.58 0.89
CA ALA A 4 21.11 -8.46 -0.54
C ALA A 4 19.79 -9.16 -0.95
N LEU A 5 19.41 -10.24 -0.25
CA LEU A 5 18.13 -10.91 -0.43
C LEU A 5 16.93 -9.99 -0.17
N VAL A 6 17.00 -9.10 0.83
CA VAL A 6 15.94 -8.14 1.15
C VAL A 6 15.74 -7.17 -0.03
N HIS A 7 16.82 -6.63 -0.58
CA HIS A 7 16.78 -5.72 -1.73
C HIS A 7 16.23 -6.40 -2.98
N PHE A 8 16.67 -7.63 -3.26
CA PHE A 8 16.14 -8.43 -4.37
C PHE A 8 14.63 -8.67 -4.23
N LEU A 9 14.18 -9.12 -3.06
CA LEU A 9 12.76 -9.41 -2.83
C LEU A 9 11.89 -8.15 -2.83
N ALA A 10 12.40 -7.02 -2.34
CA ALA A 10 11.71 -5.74 -2.41
C ALA A 10 11.49 -5.31 -3.87
N GLY A 11 12.54 -5.35 -4.70
CA GLY A 11 12.44 -5.04 -6.12
C GLY A 11 11.48 -5.96 -6.88
N ALA A 12 11.57 -7.27 -6.65
CA ALA A 12 10.67 -8.25 -7.25
C ALA A 12 9.21 -8.03 -6.83
N THR A 13 8.97 -7.74 -5.55
CA THR A 13 7.63 -7.46 -5.00
C THR A 13 6.99 -6.25 -5.67
N LEU A 14 7.74 -5.14 -5.80
CA LEU A 14 7.25 -3.92 -6.43
C LEU A 14 6.91 -4.11 -7.91
N VAL A 15 7.76 -4.82 -8.65
CA VAL A 15 7.51 -5.12 -10.07
C VAL A 15 6.29 -6.03 -10.24
N LEU A 16 6.16 -7.08 -9.43
CA LEU A 16 4.98 -7.97 -9.49
C LEU A 16 3.69 -7.22 -9.14
N PHE A 17 3.72 -6.38 -8.11
CA PHE A 17 2.57 -5.56 -7.74
C PHE A 17 2.19 -4.62 -8.88
N GLY A 18 3.14 -3.85 -9.44
CA GLY A 18 2.89 -2.95 -10.56
C GLY A 18 2.40 -3.66 -11.83
N ALA A 19 2.84 -4.90 -12.05
CA ALA A 19 2.46 -5.72 -13.20
C ALA A 19 1.10 -6.43 -13.04
N ALA A 20 0.54 -6.52 -11.84
CA ALA A 20 -0.70 -7.27 -11.57
C ALA A 20 -1.90 -6.84 -12.44
N PRO A 21 -2.17 -5.53 -12.68
CA PRO A 21 -3.23 -5.11 -13.61
C PRO A 21 -3.07 -5.64 -15.03
N LEU A 22 -1.84 -5.70 -15.54
CA LEU A 22 -1.52 -6.21 -16.88
C LEU A 22 -1.69 -7.74 -16.94
N ALA A 23 -1.36 -8.42 -15.84
CA ALA A 23 -1.57 -9.86 -15.69
C ALA A 23 -3.07 -10.22 -15.73
N VAL A 24 -3.94 -9.47 -15.03
CA VAL A 24 -5.41 -9.68 -15.09
C VAL A 24 -5.96 -9.50 -16.52
N ARG A 25 -5.30 -8.68 -17.34
CA ARG A 25 -5.65 -8.45 -18.75
C ARG A 25 -5.07 -9.51 -19.71
N GLY A 26 -4.27 -10.44 -19.22
CA GLY A 26 -3.66 -11.51 -20.03
C GLY A 26 -2.41 -11.09 -20.81
N HIS A 27 -1.87 -9.89 -20.60
CA HIS A 27 -0.71 -9.39 -21.36
C HIS A 27 0.64 -10.00 -20.95
N LEU A 28 0.68 -10.73 -19.82
CA LEU A 28 1.92 -11.20 -19.20
C LEU A 28 2.02 -12.73 -19.09
N ALA A 29 1.23 -13.46 -19.88
CA ALA A 29 1.29 -14.92 -19.93
C ALA A 29 2.73 -15.41 -20.17
N GLY A 30 3.21 -16.31 -19.31
CA GLY A 30 4.56 -16.90 -19.39
C GLY A 30 5.74 -16.01 -19.01
N ARG A 31 5.52 -14.75 -18.58
CA ARG A 31 6.61 -13.79 -18.27
C ARG A 31 6.95 -13.63 -16.78
N HIS A 32 6.35 -14.44 -15.90
CA HIS A 32 6.46 -14.29 -14.45
C HIS A 32 7.90 -14.38 -13.93
N LEU A 33 8.70 -15.35 -14.39
CA LEU A 33 10.10 -15.51 -13.97
C LEU A 33 10.96 -14.31 -14.38
N TRP A 34 10.75 -13.78 -15.59
CA TRP A 34 11.47 -12.60 -16.07
C TRP A 34 11.13 -11.35 -15.25
N LEU A 35 9.86 -11.17 -14.86
CA LEU A 35 9.46 -10.04 -14.03
C LEU A 35 10.11 -10.10 -12.64
N VAL A 36 10.15 -11.29 -12.03
CA VAL A 36 10.85 -11.50 -10.74
C VAL A 36 12.34 -11.21 -10.89
N ALA A 37 12.99 -11.76 -11.91
CA ALA A 37 14.42 -11.57 -12.13
C ALA A 37 14.77 -10.10 -12.40
N VAL A 38 14.05 -9.44 -13.31
CA VAL A 38 14.27 -8.02 -13.63
C VAL A 38 14.02 -7.13 -12.42
N GLY A 39 12.92 -7.36 -11.69
CA GLY A 39 12.60 -6.58 -10.49
C GLY A 39 13.63 -6.77 -9.38
N GLY A 40 14.05 -8.00 -9.13
CA GLY A 40 15.06 -8.27 -8.11
C GLY A 40 16.44 -7.74 -8.48
N LEU A 41 16.86 -7.88 -9.74
CA LEU A 41 18.10 -7.28 -10.23
C LEU A 41 18.06 -5.75 -10.14
N TRP A 42 16.93 -5.12 -10.47
CA TRP A 42 16.72 -3.68 -10.31
C TRP A 42 16.90 -3.24 -8.86
N GLY A 43 16.31 -3.96 -7.89
CA GLY A 43 16.51 -3.68 -6.46
C GLY A 43 17.96 -3.81 -5.97
N MET A 44 18.75 -4.66 -6.63
CA MET A 44 20.17 -4.90 -6.32
C MET A 44 21.15 -4.02 -7.10
N ILE A 45 20.71 -3.14 -8.00
CA ILE A 45 21.63 -2.30 -8.81
C ILE A 45 22.66 -1.55 -7.94
N PRO A 46 22.29 -0.93 -6.80
CA PRO A 46 23.25 -0.25 -5.95
C PRO A 46 24.33 -1.17 -5.35
N ASP A 47 24.04 -2.46 -5.15
CA ASP A 47 25.00 -3.46 -4.64
C ASP A 47 26.11 -3.82 -5.64
N SER A 48 25.96 -3.42 -6.90
CA SER A 48 26.96 -3.70 -7.94
C SER A 48 28.36 -3.16 -7.60
N HIS A 49 28.46 -2.14 -6.73
CA HIS A 49 29.73 -1.58 -6.26
C HIS A 49 30.63 -2.60 -5.53
N TYR A 50 30.06 -3.70 -5.01
CA TYR A 50 30.82 -4.79 -4.41
C TYR A 50 31.51 -5.71 -5.43
N ILE A 51 30.97 -5.82 -6.64
CA ILE A 51 31.41 -6.81 -7.64
C ILE A 51 32.14 -6.17 -8.83
N THR A 52 31.81 -4.93 -9.20
CA THR A 52 32.46 -4.26 -10.33
C THR A 52 33.80 -3.64 -9.93
N PRO A 53 34.87 -3.78 -10.72
CA PRO A 53 36.11 -3.03 -10.53
C PRO A 53 36.05 -1.60 -11.07
N VAL A 54 35.05 -1.28 -11.90
CA VAL A 54 34.93 0.01 -12.60
C VAL A 54 33.96 0.93 -11.87
N PHE A 55 34.33 2.20 -11.67
CA PHE A 55 33.52 3.23 -10.98
C PHE A 55 33.11 2.88 -9.54
N ARG A 56 33.93 2.12 -8.81
CA ARG A 56 33.66 1.77 -7.40
C ARG A 56 33.33 2.98 -6.51
N PRO A 57 34.12 4.08 -6.49
CA PRO A 57 33.84 5.20 -5.60
C PRO A 57 32.54 5.93 -5.97
N GLU A 58 32.22 6.06 -7.26
CA GLU A 58 30.99 6.68 -7.74
C GLU A 58 29.77 5.83 -7.42
N LEU A 59 29.82 4.52 -7.62
CA LEU A 59 28.72 3.61 -7.28
C LEU A 59 28.51 3.53 -5.76
N ALA A 60 29.59 3.49 -4.97
CA ALA A 60 29.51 3.55 -3.51
C ALA A 60 28.99 4.91 -2.99
N ALA A 61 29.21 6.00 -3.73
CA ALA A 61 28.60 7.29 -3.44
C ALA A 61 27.10 7.26 -3.76
N LEU A 62 26.71 6.80 -4.95
CA LEU A 62 25.31 6.65 -5.36
C LEU A 62 24.51 5.80 -4.37
N HIS A 63 25.06 4.65 -3.98
CA HIS A 63 24.49 3.73 -2.99
C HIS A 63 24.13 4.43 -1.66
N ARG A 64 24.93 5.40 -1.23
CA ARG A 64 24.75 6.10 0.06
C ARG A 64 23.87 7.35 -0.05
N THR A 65 23.21 7.57 -1.17
CA THR A 65 22.31 8.72 -1.39
C THR A 65 20.85 8.29 -1.55
N HIS A 66 19.93 9.24 -1.40
CA HIS A 66 18.51 9.06 -1.68
C HIS A 66 18.22 8.64 -3.13
N TRP A 67 19.16 8.84 -4.06
CA TRP A 67 19.01 8.32 -5.42
C TRP A 67 19.03 6.78 -5.47
N GLY A 68 19.66 6.13 -4.49
CA GLY A 68 19.58 4.68 -4.31
C GLY A 68 18.15 4.17 -4.09
N ASP A 69 17.25 5.00 -3.53
CA ASP A 69 15.86 4.61 -3.30
C ASP A 69 15.06 4.40 -4.59
N LEU A 70 15.55 4.91 -5.73
CA LEU A 70 15.00 4.57 -7.04
C LEU A 70 15.17 3.09 -7.40
N CYS A 71 15.99 2.34 -6.66
CA CYS A 71 16.17 0.90 -6.80
C CYS A 71 15.45 0.18 -5.65
N ALA A 72 14.12 0.22 -5.64
CA ALA A 72 13.30 -0.44 -4.62
C ALA A 72 13.55 0.01 -3.17
N PHE A 73 13.69 1.33 -2.94
CA PHE A 73 13.93 1.90 -1.61
C PHE A 73 15.23 1.40 -0.95
N HIS A 74 16.25 1.12 -1.76
CA HIS A 74 17.50 0.52 -1.33
C HIS A 74 18.15 1.27 -0.15
N TYR A 75 18.30 2.59 -0.27
CA TYR A 75 18.94 3.41 0.76
C TYR A 75 18.13 3.41 2.07
N ALA A 76 16.80 3.45 1.97
CA ALA A 76 15.90 3.38 3.12
C ALA A 76 15.98 2.02 3.84
N LEU A 77 16.03 0.91 3.09
CA LEU A 77 16.20 -0.45 3.64
C LEU A 77 17.53 -0.61 4.38
N ASP A 78 18.55 0.14 3.96
CA ASP A 78 19.88 0.13 4.57
C ASP A 78 20.02 1.00 5.82
N GLN A 79 19.00 1.80 6.16
CA GLN A 79 19.04 2.63 7.35
C GLN A 79 18.97 1.79 8.64
N PRO A 80 19.57 2.26 9.75
CA PRO A 80 19.59 1.55 11.03
C PRO A 80 18.25 0.97 11.50
N PRO A 81 17.08 1.64 11.30
CA PRO A 81 15.81 1.08 11.74
C PRO A 81 15.43 -0.26 11.11
N ILE A 82 15.95 -0.57 9.91
CA ILE A 82 15.69 -1.81 9.17
C ILE A 82 16.92 -2.71 9.19
N ALA A 83 18.10 -2.15 8.88
CA ALA A 83 19.34 -2.91 8.74
C ALA A 83 19.84 -3.56 10.04
N THR A 84 19.46 -3.05 11.21
CA THR A 84 19.81 -3.67 12.50
C THR A 84 18.89 -4.83 12.89
N ARG A 85 17.82 -5.07 12.11
CA ARG A 85 16.83 -6.11 12.36
C ARG A 85 16.78 -7.11 11.21
N GLU A 86 17.90 -7.79 11.02
CA GLU A 86 18.12 -8.68 9.87
C GLU A 86 17.00 -9.72 9.71
N LEU A 87 16.70 -10.49 10.75
CA LEU A 87 15.67 -11.52 10.69
C LEU A 87 14.27 -10.96 10.41
N GLU A 88 13.91 -9.82 11.02
CA GLU A 88 12.61 -9.17 10.79
C GLU A 88 12.50 -8.67 9.34
N SER A 89 13.55 -8.02 8.82
CA SER A 89 13.56 -7.49 7.45
C SER A 89 13.50 -8.61 6.40
N ILE A 90 14.24 -9.71 6.61
CA ILE A 90 14.14 -10.92 5.76
C ILE A 90 12.71 -11.48 5.82
N ALA A 91 12.15 -11.67 7.01
CA ALA A 91 10.81 -12.23 7.16
C ALA A 91 9.74 -11.38 6.46
N VAL A 92 9.81 -10.04 6.60
CA VAL A 92 8.89 -9.11 5.93
C VAL A 92 9.09 -9.13 4.41
N ALA A 93 10.33 -9.16 3.92
CA ALA A 93 10.62 -9.23 2.50
C ALA A 93 10.10 -10.54 1.87
N VAL A 94 10.30 -11.68 2.53
CA VAL A 94 9.77 -12.98 2.09
C VAL A 94 8.24 -12.98 2.13
N ALA A 95 7.62 -12.54 3.23
CA ALA A 95 6.16 -12.53 3.34
C ALA A 95 5.50 -11.62 2.30
N SER A 96 6.03 -10.41 2.09
CA SER A 96 5.53 -9.48 1.07
C SER A 96 5.69 -10.03 -0.34
N PHE A 97 6.81 -10.67 -0.64
CA PHE A 97 7.03 -11.34 -1.91
C PHE A 97 6.05 -12.51 -2.13
N LEU A 98 5.80 -13.34 -1.11
CA LEU A 98 4.83 -14.44 -1.17
C LEU A 98 3.39 -13.95 -1.44
N VAL A 99 3.01 -12.82 -0.81
CA VAL A 99 1.73 -12.18 -1.11
C VAL A 99 1.70 -11.67 -2.56
N ALA A 100 2.74 -10.97 -3.00
CA ALA A 100 2.81 -10.42 -4.35
C ALA A 100 2.77 -11.51 -5.44
N ILE A 101 3.53 -12.61 -5.28
CA ILE A 101 3.53 -13.71 -6.24
C ILE A 101 2.19 -14.47 -6.24
N THR A 102 1.53 -14.60 -5.08
CA THR A 102 0.19 -15.21 -5.00
C THR A 102 -0.84 -14.38 -5.75
N VAL A 103 -0.86 -13.06 -5.50
CA VAL A 103 -1.76 -12.11 -6.20
C VAL A 103 -1.47 -12.09 -7.70
N PHE A 104 -0.20 -12.04 -8.09
CA PHE A 104 0.20 -12.04 -9.49
C PHE A 104 -0.18 -13.35 -10.21
N THR A 105 0.04 -14.49 -9.56
CA THR A 105 -0.35 -15.81 -10.08
C THR A 105 -1.88 -15.92 -10.22
N ALA A 106 -2.64 -15.42 -9.26
CA ALA A 106 -4.10 -15.36 -9.38
C ALA A 106 -4.51 -14.45 -10.55
N ALA A 107 -3.85 -13.31 -10.72
CA ALA A 107 -4.09 -12.38 -11.81
C ALA A 107 -3.83 -13.00 -13.19
N THR A 108 -2.70 -13.68 -13.38
CA THR A 108 -2.37 -14.36 -14.64
C THR A 108 -3.34 -15.50 -14.95
N ALA A 109 -3.69 -16.32 -13.94
CA ALA A 109 -4.65 -17.41 -14.11
C ALA A 109 -6.03 -16.89 -14.57
N VAL A 110 -6.46 -15.73 -14.07
CA VAL A 110 -7.70 -15.08 -14.49
C VAL A 110 -7.58 -14.47 -15.88
N GLY A 111 -6.46 -13.83 -16.20
CA GLY A 111 -6.18 -13.28 -17.54
C GLY A 111 -6.21 -14.37 -18.62
N ASP A 112 -5.56 -15.51 -18.36
CA ASP A 112 -5.53 -16.66 -19.26
C ASP A 112 -6.92 -17.27 -19.50
N ARG A 113 -7.77 -17.31 -18.46
CA ARG A 113 -9.15 -17.80 -18.62
C ARG A 113 -10.00 -16.85 -19.45
N ARG A 114 -9.77 -15.54 -19.32
CA ARG A 114 -10.48 -14.50 -20.10
C ARG A 114 -10.11 -14.54 -21.58
N THR A 115 -8.87 -14.89 -21.92
CA THR A 115 -8.42 -15.01 -23.32
C THR A 115 -8.88 -16.31 -23.98
N ARG A 116 -9.00 -17.41 -23.24
CA ARG A 116 -9.29 -18.75 -23.80
C ARG A 116 -10.77 -19.13 -23.86
N ALA A 117 -11.66 -18.57 -23.04
CA ALA A 117 -13.04 -19.08 -22.90
C ALA A 117 -14.10 -17.98 -23.04
N ALA A 118 -15.28 -18.37 -23.55
CA ALA A 118 -16.51 -17.58 -23.44
C ALA A 118 -16.72 -17.18 -21.97
N ARG A 119 -16.87 -15.88 -21.73
CA ARG A 119 -16.87 -15.18 -20.42
C ARG A 119 -17.56 -15.99 -19.31
N SER A 120 -16.79 -16.68 -18.47
CA SER A 120 -17.37 -17.32 -17.28
C SER A 120 -17.65 -16.27 -16.19
N PRO A 121 -18.85 -16.23 -15.58
CA PRO A 121 -19.19 -15.24 -14.55
C PRO A 121 -18.25 -15.28 -13.34
N ARG A 122 -17.75 -16.47 -12.97
CA ARG A 122 -16.82 -16.66 -11.85
C ARG A 122 -15.46 -16.01 -12.12
N ALA A 123 -14.89 -16.17 -13.32
CA ALA A 123 -13.62 -15.55 -13.66
C ALA A 123 -13.73 -14.01 -13.70
N GLU A 124 -14.89 -13.50 -14.10
CA GLU A 124 -15.16 -12.07 -14.05
C GLU A 124 -15.25 -11.53 -12.63
N LEU A 125 -15.96 -12.22 -11.73
CA LEU A 125 -16.02 -11.84 -10.32
C LEU A 125 -14.63 -11.82 -9.68
N VAL A 126 -13.82 -12.85 -9.90
CA VAL A 126 -12.45 -12.91 -9.35
C VAL A 126 -11.59 -11.77 -9.90
N ALA A 127 -11.63 -11.48 -11.21
CA ALA A 127 -10.92 -10.32 -11.77
C ALA A 127 -11.37 -9.00 -11.14
N ARG A 128 -12.68 -8.80 -10.99
CA ARG A 128 -13.22 -7.58 -10.36
C ARG A 128 -12.73 -7.45 -8.93
N THR A 129 -12.73 -8.54 -8.16
CA THR A 129 -12.20 -8.55 -6.79
C THR A 129 -10.69 -8.23 -6.75
N LEU A 130 -9.88 -8.86 -7.61
CA LEU A 130 -8.43 -8.61 -7.68
C LEU A 130 -8.11 -7.16 -8.03
N LEU A 131 -8.77 -6.60 -9.06
CA LEU A 131 -8.55 -5.22 -9.48
C LEU A 131 -9.07 -4.21 -8.43
N THR A 132 -10.18 -4.52 -7.76
CA THR A 132 -10.71 -3.69 -6.67
C THR A 132 -9.75 -3.69 -5.48
N GLY A 133 -9.25 -4.87 -5.09
CA GLY A 133 -8.26 -5.02 -4.04
C GLY A 133 -6.96 -4.28 -4.38
N TYR A 134 -6.46 -4.40 -5.61
CA TYR A 134 -5.30 -3.65 -6.09
C TYR A 134 -5.51 -2.14 -5.99
N ALA A 135 -6.65 -1.63 -6.47
CA ALA A 135 -6.97 -0.19 -6.39
C ALA A 135 -7.04 0.30 -4.93
N ALA A 136 -7.67 -0.48 -4.05
CA ALA A 136 -7.76 -0.17 -2.63
C ALA A 136 -6.37 -0.16 -1.97
N SER A 137 -5.54 -1.15 -2.23
CA SER A 137 -4.19 -1.24 -1.64
C SER A 137 -3.28 -0.11 -2.12
N LEU A 138 -3.31 0.22 -3.42
CA LEU A 138 -2.50 1.33 -3.95
C LEU A 138 -2.95 2.68 -3.37
N ALA A 139 -4.26 2.93 -3.33
CA ALA A 139 -4.80 4.16 -2.75
C ALA A 139 -4.53 4.25 -1.23
N ALA A 140 -4.63 3.13 -0.51
CA ALA A 140 -4.29 3.05 0.91
C ALA A 140 -2.84 3.43 1.17
N MET A 141 -1.91 2.90 0.38
CA MET A 141 -0.48 3.15 0.56
C MET A 141 -0.15 4.63 0.31
N ILE A 142 -0.69 5.23 -0.76
CA ILE A 142 -0.49 6.66 -1.05
C ILE A 142 -1.11 7.54 0.05
N ALA A 143 -2.31 7.20 0.52
CA ALA A 143 -2.98 7.93 1.60
C ALA A 143 -2.25 7.79 2.95
N ALA A 144 -1.74 6.59 3.26
CA ALA A 144 -0.96 6.32 4.47
C ALA A 144 0.33 7.15 4.49
N VAL A 145 1.05 7.22 3.35
CA VAL A 145 2.23 8.08 3.19
C VAL A 145 1.88 9.54 3.45
N ALA A 146 0.84 10.07 2.81
CA ALA A 146 0.43 11.46 3.00
C ALA A 146 0.06 11.77 4.46
N ALA A 147 -0.74 10.92 5.10
CA ALA A 147 -1.14 11.08 6.49
C ALA A 147 0.05 10.94 7.46
N GLY A 148 0.93 9.97 7.22
CA GLY A 148 2.11 9.75 8.05
C GLY A 148 3.13 10.88 7.94
N LEU A 149 3.24 11.55 6.79
CA LEU A 149 4.02 12.77 6.64
C LEU A 149 3.46 13.90 7.50
N VAL A 150 2.13 14.09 7.53
CA VAL A 150 1.48 15.08 8.42
C VAL A 150 1.75 14.74 9.89
N LEU A 151 1.64 13.47 10.28
CA LEU A 151 1.94 13.04 11.65
C LEU A 151 3.41 13.18 12.01
N THR A 152 4.33 12.91 11.08
CA THR A 152 5.77 13.06 11.30
C THR A 152 6.13 14.54 11.45
N TRP A 153 5.59 15.40 10.58
CA TRP A 153 5.82 16.85 10.63
C TRP A 153 5.30 17.49 11.93
N THR A 154 4.22 16.94 12.48
CA THR A 154 3.66 17.38 13.78
C THR A 154 4.30 16.71 15.00
N GLY A 155 5.28 15.82 14.81
CA GLY A 155 5.93 15.07 15.90
C GLY A 155 5.00 14.07 16.59
N ARG A 156 4.04 13.50 15.86
CA ARG A 156 2.95 12.65 16.39
C ARG A 156 2.93 11.23 15.84
N ILE A 157 3.84 10.84 14.95
CA ILE A 157 3.83 9.47 14.42
C ILE A 157 3.95 8.41 15.53
N ASP A 158 4.69 8.70 16.61
CA ASP A 158 4.82 7.83 17.78
C ASP A 158 3.50 7.65 18.54
N THR A 159 2.55 8.59 18.43
CA THR A 159 1.23 8.45 19.07
C THR A 159 0.42 7.30 18.47
N VAL A 160 0.65 6.97 17.18
CA VAL A 160 0.04 5.79 16.54
C VAL A 160 0.62 4.51 17.14
N ALA A 161 1.93 4.48 17.38
CA ALA A 161 2.61 3.36 18.03
C ALA A 161 2.15 3.17 19.48
N ALA A 162 1.96 4.27 20.20
CA ALA A 162 1.54 4.27 21.60
C ALA A 162 0.17 3.61 21.81
N LEU A 163 -0.71 3.61 20.79
CA LEU A 163 -1.99 2.88 20.84
C LEU A 163 -1.80 1.37 21.01
N TYR A 164 -0.61 0.83 20.74
CA TYR A 164 -0.27 -0.59 20.89
C TYR A 164 0.84 -0.82 21.91
N GLY A 165 1.09 0.16 22.80
CA GLY A 165 2.14 0.07 23.83
C GLY A 165 3.55 0.06 23.25
N ARG A 166 3.76 0.71 22.10
CA ARG A 166 5.06 0.83 21.44
C ARG A 166 5.51 2.28 21.37
N GLU A 167 6.80 2.52 21.50
CA GLU A 167 7.42 3.84 21.40
C GLU A 167 8.42 3.84 20.24
N SER A 168 7.91 3.86 19.02
CA SER A 168 8.76 3.83 17.83
C SER A 168 8.04 4.41 16.61
N ALA A 169 8.69 5.35 15.94
CA ALA A 169 8.19 5.94 14.71
C ALA A 169 7.95 4.87 13.63
N VAL A 170 8.83 3.86 13.56
CA VAL A 170 8.68 2.72 12.64
C VAL A 170 7.40 1.94 12.94
N ALA A 171 7.15 1.62 14.21
CA ALA A 171 5.91 0.95 14.60
C ALA A 171 4.68 1.81 14.26
N GLY A 172 4.76 3.13 14.45
CA GLY A 172 3.71 4.07 14.07
C GLY A 172 3.40 4.04 12.57
N TRP A 173 4.42 4.04 11.72
CA TRP A 173 4.29 3.91 10.27
C TRP A 173 3.68 2.56 9.85
N LEU A 174 4.14 1.46 10.43
CA LEU A 174 3.60 0.11 10.14
C LEU A 174 2.12 -0.01 10.52
N LEU A 175 1.76 0.47 11.71
CA LEU A 175 0.37 0.47 12.20
C LEU A 175 -0.52 1.39 11.36
N LEU A 176 -0.01 2.57 10.98
CA LEU A 176 -0.72 3.47 10.08
C LEU A 176 -0.95 2.81 8.72
N GLY A 177 0.06 2.17 8.13
CA GLY A 177 -0.06 1.46 6.86
C GLY A 177 -1.06 0.31 6.93
N GLY A 178 -0.97 -0.54 7.96
CA GLY A 178 -1.90 -1.64 8.18
C GLY A 178 -3.34 -1.17 8.38
N GLY A 179 -3.56 -0.17 9.25
CA GLY A 179 -4.87 0.44 9.47
C GLY A 179 -5.42 1.11 8.20
N SER A 180 -4.56 1.72 7.39
CA SER A 180 -4.94 2.34 6.11
C SER A 180 -5.43 1.32 5.09
N LEU A 181 -4.85 0.12 5.04
CA LEU A 181 -5.33 -0.97 4.18
C LEU A 181 -6.75 -1.40 4.56
N VAL A 182 -7.01 -1.58 5.86
CA VAL A 182 -8.34 -1.92 6.37
C VAL A 182 -9.34 -0.80 6.06
N ALA A 183 -8.99 0.45 6.36
CA ALA A 183 -9.82 1.61 6.11
C ALA A 183 -10.14 1.78 4.61
N SER A 184 -9.17 1.55 3.73
CA SER A 184 -9.36 1.58 2.27
C SER A 184 -10.28 0.46 1.78
N GLY A 185 -10.23 -0.73 2.38
CA GLY A 185 -11.20 -1.80 2.11
C GLY A 185 -12.63 -1.39 2.45
N VAL A 186 -12.83 -0.78 3.62
CA VAL A 186 -14.14 -0.23 4.03
C VAL A 186 -14.58 0.88 3.06
N PHE A 187 -13.67 1.78 2.69
CA PHE A 187 -13.94 2.84 1.72
C PHE A 187 -14.35 2.28 0.35
N ALA A 188 -13.65 1.26 -0.16
CA ALA A 188 -13.97 0.60 -1.42
C ALA A 188 -15.36 -0.04 -1.40
N ALA A 189 -15.75 -0.68 -0.29
CA ALA A 189 -17.08 -1.24 -0.10
C ALA A 189 -18.16 -0.14 -0.08
N LEU A 190 -17.93 0.95 0.67
CA LEU A 190 -18.82 2.10 0.70
C LEU A 190 -18.97 2.73 -0.69
N PHE A 191 -17.86 2.94 -1.40
CA PHE A 191 -17.86 3.47 -2.76
C PHE A 191 -18.67 2.58 -3.71
N ALA A 192 -18.52 1.26 -3.60
CA ALA A 192 -19.27 0.29 -4.41
C ALA A 192 -20.79 0.32 -4.13
N LEU A 193 -21.20 0.60 -2.88
CA LEU A 193 -22.60 0.78 -2.52
C LEU A 193 -23.16 2.12 -3.04
N LEU A 194 -22.41 3.20 -2.88
CA LEU A 194 -22.84 4.54 -3.26
C LEU A 194 -22.91 4.72 -4.79
N ARG A 195 -21.99 4.11 -5.55
CA ARG A 195 -21.97 4.21 -7.03
C ARG A 195 -23.22 3.67 -7.70
N HIS A 196 -23.99 2.82 -7.01
CA HIS A 196 -25.23 2.28 -7.56
C HIS A 196 -26.35 3.33 -7.56
N ARG A 197 -26.29 4.32 -6.66
CA ARG A 197 -27.32 5.36 -6.50
C ARG A 197 -26.88 6.76 -6.94
N TRP A 198 -25.58 7.03 -6.92
CA TRP A 198 -25.01 8.34 -7.19
C TRP A 198 -23.78 8.25 -8.08
N ASP A 199 -23.56 9.26 -8.92
CA ASP A 199 -22.32 9.39 -9.69
C ASP A 199 -21.15 9.87 -8.82
N VAL A 200 -20.62 8.95 -8.01
CA VAL A 200 -19.42 9.16 -7.18
C VAL A 200 -18.13 8.95 -7.97
N THR A 201 -18.19 8.77 -9.29
CA THR A 201 -17.00 8.49 -10.11
C THR A 201 -16.17 9.73 -10.44
N SER A 202 -16.76 10.92 -10.30
CA SER A 202 -16.03 12.18 -10.47
C SER A 202 -15.01 12.39 -9.34
N SER A 203 -13.83 12.94 -9.67
CA SER A 203 -12.77 13.20 -8.69
C SER A 203 -13.23 14.11 -7.54
N ARG A 204 -14.16 15.04 -7.82
CA ARG A 204 -14.73 15.93 -6.80
C ARG A 204 -15.65 15.18 -5.83
N ALA A 205 -16.55 14.34 -6.34
CA ALA A 205 -17.42 13.52 -5.51
C ALA A 205 -16.62 12.51 -4.67
N GLY A 206 -15.61 11.87 -5.29
CA GLY A 206 -14.67 10.99 -4.59
C GLY A 206 -13.93 11.71 -3.46
N ALA A 207 -13.39 12.91 -3.72
CA ALA A 207 -12.71 13.72 -2.70
C ALA A 207 -13.65 14.10 -1.55
N ALA A 208 -14.88 14.52 -1.85
CA ALA A 208 -15.88 14.87 -0.83
C ALA A 208 -16.25 13.65 0.02
N LEU A 209 -16.48 12.48 -0.60
CA LEU A 209 -16.72 11.23 0.10
C LEU A 209 -15.52 10.84 0.98
N GLY A 210 -14.30 10.99 0.45
CA GLY A 210 -13.06 10.77 1.18
C GLY A 210 -12.90 11.68 2.39
N LEU A 211 -13.18 12.97 2.24
CA LEU A 211 -13.18 13.93 3.35
C LEU A 211 -14.16 13.52 4.46
N LEU A 212 -15.41 13.21 4.09
CA LEU A 212 -16.43 12.74 5.02
C LEU A 212 -15.98 11.45 5.72
N PHE A 213 -15.38 10.53 4.98
CA PHE A 213 -14.84 9.29 5.52
C PHE A 213 -13.70 9.54 6.52
N GLY A 214 -12.78 10.46 6.21
CA GLY A 214 -11.70 10.86 7.12
C GLY A 214 -12.21 11.49 8.42
N VAL A 215 -13.19 12.41 8.33
CA VAL A 215 -13.83 13.04 9.49
C VAL A 215 -14.61 12.02 10.33
N ALA A 216 -15.39 11.14 9.68
CA ALA A 216 -16.09 10.06 10.36
C ALA A 216 -15.11 9.09 11.04
N GLY A 217 -14.00 8.76 10.38
CA GLY A 217 -12.91 7.99 10.95
C GLY A 217 -12.31 8.66 12.19
N TRP A 218 -12.10 9.97 12.17
CA TRP A 218 -11.62 10.70 13.35
C TRP A 218 -12.62 10.64 14.51
N LEU A 219 -13.91 10.90 14.26
CA LEU A 219 -14.96 10.81 15.28
C LEU A 219 -15.10 9.40 15.87
N THR A 220 -15.03 8.36 15.03
CA THR A 220 -15.24 6.98 15.49
C THR A 220 -13.98 6.40 16.12
N VAL A 221 -12.83 6.53 15.46
CA VAL A 221 -11.58 5.89 15.89
C VAL A 221 -10.89 6.72 16.96
N VAL A 222 -10.66 8.01 16.73
CA VAL A 222 -9.86 8.83 17.67
C VAL A 222 -10.69 9.22 18.89
N VAL A 223 -11.91 9.70 18.69
CA VAL A 223 -12.71 10.27 19.78
C VAL A 223 -13.31 9.19 20.69
N ILE A 224 -13.60 8.00 20.14
CA ILE A 224 -14.30 6.92 20.85
C ILE A 224 -13.45 5.66 20.98
N ALA A 225 -13.04 5.04 19.86
CA ALA A 225 -12.42 3.71 19.92
C ALA A 225 -11.04 3.71 20.60
N ALA A 226 -10.20 4.71 20.31
CA ALA A 226 -8.86 4.84 20.88
C ALA A 226 -8.86 4.97 22.41
N PRO A 227 -9.62 5.88 23.06
CA PRO A 227 -9.63 5.95 24.51
C PRO A 227 -10.26 4.71 25.17
N VAL A 228 -11.23 4.05 24.52
CA VAL A 228 -11.77 2.75 24.98
C VAL A 228 -10.69 1.68 24.93
N TRP A 229 -9.97 1.57 23.81
CA TRP A 229 -8.88 0.63 23.63
C TRP A 229 -7.76 0.86 24.65
N MET A 230 -7.31 2.09 24.83
CA MET A 230 -6.29 2.44 25.82
C MET A 230 -6.72 2.07 27.24
N ARG A 231 -7.99 2.27 27.58
CA ARG A 231 -8.53 1.86 28.89
C ARG A 231 -8.56 0.35 29.07
N VAL A 232 -9.06 -0.39 28.06
CA VAL A 232 -9.32 -1.84 28.18
C VAL A 232 -8.04 -2.67 28.02
N VAL A 233 -7.16 -2.28 27.10
CA VAL A 233 -6.01 -3.10 26.69
C VAL A 233 -4.72 -2.65 27.34
N LEU A 234 -4.56 -1.34 27.56
CA LEU A 234 -3.30 -0.77 28.10
C LEU A 234 -3.41 -0.32 29.56
N ASP A 235 -4.61 -0.37 30.17
CA ASP A 235 -4.89 0.20 31.48
C ASP A 235 -4.49 1.69 31.60
N LEU A 236 -4.65 2.43 30.50
CA LEU A 236 -4.33 3.85 30.38
C LEU A 236 -5.61 4.67 30.16
N PRO A 237 -6.35 5.01 31.23
CA PRO A 237 -7.63 5.70 31.10
C PRO A 237 -7.45 7.09 30.47
N ARG A 238 -8.23 7.34 29.42
CA ARG A 238 -8.41 8.66 28.79
C ARG A 238 -9.88 9.11 28.93
N PRO A 239 -10.16 10.43 28.89
CA PRO A 239 -11.53 10.92 28.88
C PRO A 239 -12.27 10.41 27.63
N ILE A 240 -13.56 10.11 27.77
CA ILE A 240 -14.44 9.73 26.67
C ILE A 240 -15.57 10.76 26.65
N PRO A 241 -15.69 11.62 25.62
CA PRO A 241 -14.89 11.65 24.38
C PRO A 241 -13.44 12.14 24.54
N TYR A 242 -12.51 11.57 23.76
CA TYR A 242 -11.11 12.03 23.70
C TYR A 242 -10.87 12.90 22.46
N VAL A 243 -10.88 14.22 22.62
CA VAL A 243 -10.72 15.15 21.49
C VAL A 243 -9.24 15.46 21.25
N HIS A 244 -8.61 14.76 20.30
CA HIS A 244 -7.25 15.05 19.85
C HIS A 244 -7.27 15.77 18.50
N LEU A 245 -7.34 17.10 18.54
CA LEU A 245 -7.47 17.93 17.33
C LEU A 245 -6.29 17.77 16.35
N MET A 246 -5.09 17.47 16.86
CA MET A 246 -3.90 17.34 16.01
C MET A 246 -3.90 16.10 15.11
N SER A 247 -4.73 15.09 15.38
CA SER A 247 -4.88 13.94 14.48
C SER A 247 -5.95 14.15 13.40
N LEU A 248 -6.78 15.19 13.52
CA LEU A 248 -7.80 15.50 12.52
C LEU A 248 -7.19 15.86 11.15
N PRO A 249 -6.16 16.74 11.04
CA PRO A 249 -5.52 17.02 9.76
C PRO A 249 -4.98 15.77 9.06
N ALA A 250 -4.39 14.84 9.79
CA ALA A 250 -3.86 13.59 9.22
C ALA A 250 -4.98 12.71 8.62
N LEU A 251 -6.10 12.57 9.32
CA LEU A 251 -7.25 11.79 8.82
C LEU A 251 -8.03 12.50 7.71
N VAL A 252 -8.07 13.83 7.72
CA VAL A 252 -8.62 14.63 6.61
C VAL A 252 -7.77 14.44 5.34
N VAL A 253 -6.44 14.57 5.46
CA VAL A 253 -5.51 14.34 4.35
C VAL A 253 -5.60 12.89 3.86
N PHE A 254 -5.61 11.93 4.77
CA PHE A 254 -5.84 10.51 4.45
C PHE A 254 -7.11 10.34 3.60
N GLY A 255 -8.23 10.86 4.10
CA GLY A 255 -9.54 10.74 3.45
C GLY A 255 -9.56 11.39 2.07
N LEU A 256 -9.05 12.60 1.92
CA LEU A 256 -8.96 13.32 0.64
C LEU A 256 -8.11 12.57 -0.39
N VAL A 257 -6.93 12.09 0.02
CA VAL A 257 -6.03 11.34 -0.87
C VAL A 257 -6.66 10.00 -1.26
N LEU A 258 -7.22 9.27 -0.30
CA LEU A 258 -7.91 8.01 -0.57
C LEU A 258 -9.09 8.22 -1.55
N GLY A 259 -9.94 9.21 -1.28
CA GLY A 259 -11.12 9.52 -2.09
C GLY A 259 -10.81 10.07 -3.47
N THR A 260 -9.63 10.63 -3.71
CA THR A 260 -9.19 11.08 -5.04
C THR A 260 -8.49 9.96 -5.82
N VAL A 261 -7.57 9.25 -5.17
CA VAL A 261 -6.73 8.22 -5.79
C VAL A 261 -7.54 6.96 -6.10
N TYR A 262 -8.38 6.49 -5.18
CA TYR A 262 -9.12 5.25 -5.38
C TYR A 262 -10.03 5.29 -6.64
N PRO A 263 -10.89 6.31 -6.85
CA PRO A 263 -11.71 6.38 -8.05
C PRO A 263 -10.87 6.56 -9.33
N LEU A 264 -9.76 7.30 -9.26
CA LEU A 264 -8.85 7.49 -10.38
C LEU A 264 -8.23 6.17 -10.83
N VAL A 265 -7.64 5.42 -9.89
CA VAL A 265 -7.04 4.11 -10.16
C VAL A 265 -8.11 3.15 -10.67
N ARG A 266 -9.29 3.13 -10.03
CA ARG A 266 -10.42 2.30 -10.47
C ARG A 266 -10.80 2.60 -11.92
N ARG A 267 -10.89 3.87 -12.31
CA ARG A 267 -11.25 4.27 -13.69
C ARG A 267 -10.24 3.77 -14.72
N ILE A 268 -8.96 3.78 -14.39
CA ILE A 268 -7.88 3.27 -15.27
C ILE A 268 -7.97 1.75 -15.42
N LEU A 269 -8.34 1.05 -14.35
CA LEU A 269 -8.41 -0.41 -14.32
C LEU A 269 -9.68 -0.96 -14.98
N PHE A 270 -10.81 -0.26 -14.80
CA PHE A 270 -12.15 -0.64 -15.28
C PHE A 270 -12.65 0.40 -16.31
N PRO A 271 -12.26 0.27 -17.59
CA PRO A 271 -12.80 1.13 -18.63
C PRO A 271 -14.32 0.96 -18.80
N PRO A 272 -15.04 1.98 -19.31
CA PRO A 272 -16.51 2.07 -19.30
C PRO A 272 -17.22 0.86 -19.92
N GLU A 273 -16.58 0.22 -20.90
CA GLU A 273 -17.08 -0.97 -21.60
C GLU A 273 -17.35 -2.16 -20.67
N MET A 274 -16.70 -2.21 -19.49
CA MET A 274 -16.92 -3.28 -18.50
C MET A 274 -18.03 -2.99 -17.48
N ASP A 275 -18.49 -1.74 -17.35
CA ASP A 275 -19.59 -1.38 -16.44
C ASP A 275 -20.98 -1.54 -17.10
N GLN A 276 -21.09 -1.63 -18.44
CA GLN A 276 -22.37 -1.79 -19.17
C GLN A 276 -22.93 -3.22 -19.19
N ILE A 277 -22.17 -4.24 -18.78
CA ILE A 277 -22.60 -5.65 -18.87
C ILE A 277 -23.37 -6.10 -17.61
N GLY A 278 -23.45 -5.25 -16.58
CA GLY A 278 -24.01 -5.62 -15.27
C GLY A 278 -25.15 -4.74 -14.75
N SER A 279 -25.72 -3.86 -15.59
CA SER A 279 -26.95 -3.10 -15.29
C SER A 279 -28.16 -3.76 -15.93
#